data_AF-A0A8H5HUI5-F1
#
_entry.id   AF-A0A8H5HUI5-F1
#
_cell.length_a   1.000
_cell.length_b   1.000
_cell.length_c   1.000
_cell.angle_alpha   90.00
_cell.angle_beta   90.00
_cell.angle_gamma   90.00
#
_symmetry.space_group_name_H-M   'P 1'
#
loop_
_entity.id
_entity.type
_entity.pdbx_description
1 polymer ?
#
loop_
_entity_poly.entity_id
_entity_poly.type
_entity_poly.pdbx_seq_one_letter_code
_entity_poly.pdbx_strand_id
1 'polypeptide(L)'
;MPVSRSYKLASSSCSRFKRFSFYSTLTANIRSRRGSKVAINLPIFFDEKTPRPFIDPTIPWDRCIYPEDSDAKNGAALTDHIYMDAMGFGMGCCCLQLTYQACNVNDARRLYDGLIPIGPIMVKTVTMTFLALTAGSPIWRGYLSDVDCRWNVVAGSVDDRTEEERGLKDQPLEHDRFRIPKSRYDSVDLYISEDWRNRAEYNDKPIVVDEGICNRLREYGLDDLLSKHIGHLFIRDPLVVFSEMIDQKDEESNDHFENIQSTNWQTLRFKPPPPNSPIGWRVEFRSMEVQMTDFENAAYAVFITLLSRAILSFNLNFYIPISKVDENMARAQARNASRSGHFYFRKEVYSPGNSPKSSGSNSPVDGAKPKSRKLGNCFTPPEIPEDGINRGPVTEEYEEMTIDEIINGKGDSYTGLLGLVWAYIDTLDSEWQVQGFRGFSLLTIGTGTLLTPATWIRNFVRTHPAYARDSVVTQEMNYDLIVAIDEIERGVRAAPDLLPENYTGGEIDRGSLSP
;
A
#
# COMPACT_ATOMS: atom_id res chain seq x y z
N MET A 1 23.73 -23.57 -4.36
CA MET A 1 23.32 -23.74 -2.95
C MET A 1 21.81 -23.52 -2.84
N PRO A 2 21.11 -24.20 -1.92
CA PRO A 2 19.71 -23.92 -1.63
C PRO A 2 19.56 -22.47 -1.11
N VAL A 3 18.69 -21.72 -1.76
CA VAL A 3 18.64 -20.24 -1.71
C VAL A 3 17.88 -19.75 -0.47
N SER A 4 16.66 -20.25 -0.28
CA SER A 4 15.77 -19.85 0.82
C SER A 4 16.11 -20.53 2.15
N ARG A 5 16.64 -21.77 2.11
CA ARG A 5 16.77 -22.67 3.28
C ARG A 5 15.47 -22.88 4.07
N SER A 6 14.32 -22.54 3.47
CA SER A 6 12.98 -22.60 4.08
C SER A 6 12.60 -24.03 4.48
N TYR A 7 11.71 -24.15 5.47
CA TYR A 7 11.04 -25.41 5.77
C TYR A 7 10.06 -25.88 4.68
N LYS A 8 9.53 -24.96 3.86
CA LYS A 8 8.46 -25.27 2.91
C LYS A 8 8.72 -24.82 1.47
N LEU A 9 9.35 -23.66 1.27
CA LEU A 9 9.58 -23.15 -0.07
C LEU A 9 10.87 -23.70 -0.66
N ALA A 10 10.73 -24.61 -1.63
CA ALA A 10 11.83 -25.08 -2.46
C ALA A 10 12.40 -23.91 -3.28
N SER A 11 13.71 -23.90 -3.53
CA SER A 11 14.37 -22.83 -4.30
C SER A 11 13.84 -22.69 -5.74
N SER A 12 13.10 -23.67 -6.25
CA SER A 12 12.38 -23.60 -7.53
C SER A 12 11.22 -22.59 -7.55
N SER A 13 10.76 -22.09 -6.40
CA SER A 13 9.73 -21.05 -6.32
C SER A 13 10.27 -19.67 -6.71
N CYS A 14 11.58 -19.48 -6.77
CA CYS A 14 12.19 -18.27 -7.35
C CYS A 14 12.15 -18.37 -8.89
N SER A 15 11.56 -17.37 -9.57
CA SER A 15 11.30 -17.34 -11.03
C SER A 15 12.43 -17.90 -11.91
N ARG A 16 12.09 -18.76 -12.88
CA ARG A 16 13.00 -19.51 -13.77
C ARG A 16 13.71 -18.69 -14.88
N PHE A 17 13.41 -17.40 -15.05
CA PHE A 17 14.06 -16.56 -16.08
C PHE A 17 15.39 -15.97 -15.58
N LYS A 18 16.20 -15.30 -16.44
CA LYS A 18 17.51 -14.67 -16.08
C LYS A 18 17.51 -13.82 -14.77
N ARG A 19 16.34 -13.40 -14.29
CA ARG A 19 16.10 -12.83 -12.94
C ARG A 19 16.24 -13.83 -11.76
N PHE A 20 16.46 -15.13 -12.02
CA PHE A 20 16.73 -16.15 -11.01
C PHE A 20 17.96 -15.79 -10.20
N SER A 21 19.00 -15.25 -10.85
CA SER A 21 20.19 -14.77 -10.16
C SER A 21 19.85 -13.61 -9.21
N PHE A 22 19.04 -12.64 -9.66
CA PHE A 22 18.67 -11.49 -8.82
C PHE A 22 17.86 -11.91 -7.60
N TYR A 23 16.72 -12.59 -7.76
CA TYR A 23 15.86 -12.94 -6.62
C TYR A 23 16.50 -13.96 -5.69
N SER A 24 17.31 -14.87 -6.24
CA SER A 24 18.04 -15.82 -5.40
C SER A 24 19.15 -15.14 -4.61
N THR A 25 19.91 -14.23 -5.25
CA THR A 25 20.93 -13.43 -4.58
C THR A 25 20.31 -12.54 -3.51
N LEU A 26 19.19 -11.89 -3.81
CA LEU A 26 18.45 -11.07 -2.85
C LEU A 26 18.01 -11.89 -1.62
N THR A 27 17.41 -13.07 -1.84
CA THR A 27 17.01 -13.97 -0.75
C THR A 27 18.21 -14.40 0.10
N ALA A 28 19.33 -14.75 -0.53
CA ALA A 28 20.53 -15.18 0.15
C ALA A 28 21.19 -14.05 0.94
N ASN A 29 21.25 -12.84 0.36
CA ASN A 29 21.89 -11.67 0.97
C ASN A 29 21.06 -11.13 2.13
N ILE A 30 19.73 -11.08 2.02
CA ILE A 30 18.85 -10.73 3.16
C ILE A 30 19.09 -11.67 4.34
N ARG A 31 19.04 -13.00 4.11
CA ARG A 31 19.28 -13.98 5.18
C ARG A 31 20.68 -13.85 5.79
N SER A 32 21.69 -13.64 4.95
CA SER A 32 23.08 -13.57 5.41
C SER A 32 23.36 -12.27 6.17
N ARG A 33 22.84 -11.13 5.70
CA ARG A 33 22.90 -9.83 6.40
C ARG A 33 22.17 -9.89 7.73
N ARG A 34 20.95 -10.43 7.75
CA ARG A 34 20.12 -10.57 8.95
C ARG A 34 20.74 -11.52 9.99
N GLY A 35 21.62 -12.43 9.59
CA GLY A 35 22.21 -13.47 10.44
C GLY A 35 21.23 -14.58 10.87
N SER A 36 20.00 -14.55 10.37
CA SER A 36 18.92 -15.51 10.66
C SER A 36 17.95 -15.56 9.48
N LYS A 37 17.03 -16.53 9.47
CA LYS A 37 15.91 -16.47 8.53
C LYS A 37 15.01 -15.27 8.83
N VAL A 38 14.33 -14.79 7.79
CA VAL A 38 13.17 -13.92 8.01
C VAL A 38 12.14 -14.68 8.85
N ALA A 39 11.44 -13.97 9.73
CA ALA A 39 10.47 -14.55 10.63
C ALA A 39 9.19 -13.72 10.55
N ILE A 40 8.12 -14.35 10.04
CA ILE A 40 6.81 -13.74 9.88
C ILE A 40 5.83 -14.58 10.68
N ASN A 41 5.13 -13.94 11.62
CA ASN A 41 4.11 -14.57 12.43
C ASN A 41 2.79 -13.86 12.18
N LEU A 42 1.81 -14.57 11.64
CA LEU A 42 0.45 -14.07 11.48
C LEU A 42 -0.48 -14.75 12.47
N PRO A 43 -1.36 -14.02 13.18
CA PRO A 43 -2.31 -14.66 14.09
C PRO A 43 -3.22 -15.62 13.31
N ILE A 44 -3.38 -16.83 13.83
CA ILE A 44 -4.30 -17.80 13.23
C ILE A 44 -5.75 -17.39 13.49
N PHE A 45 -6.63 -17.63 12.52
CA PHE A 45 -8.06 -17.52 12.76
C PHE A 45 -8.48 -18.65 13.71
N PHE A 46 -9.08 -18.33 14.85
CA PHE A 46 -9.62 -19.36 15.73
C PHE A 46 -11.08 -19.65 15.41
N ASP A 47 -11.32 -20.79 14.77
CA ASP A 47 -12.65 -21.37 14.57
C ASP A 47 -12.97 -22.38 15.68
N GLU A 48 -14.13 -23.04 15.62
CA GLU A 48 -14.66 -23.89 16.69
C GLU A 48 -13.72 -25.02 17.14
N LYS A 49 -12.96 -25.60 16.21
CA LYS A 49 -12.05 -26.74 16.45
C LYS A 49 -10.58 -26.40 16.25
N THR A 50 -10.24 -25.11 16.10
CA THR A 50 -8.84 -24.70 16.01
C THR A 50 -8.15 -25.00 17.35
N PRO A 51 -7.00 -25.72 17.36
CA PRO A 51 -6.29 -26.02 18.60
C PRO A 51 -5.94 -24.76 19.39
N ARG A 52 -6.05 -24.84 20.73
CA ARG A 52 -5.65 -23.78 21.66
C ARG A 52 -4.78 -24.38 22.77
N PRO A 53 -3.48 -24.04 22.87
CA PRO A 53 -2.74 -23.18 21.94
C PRO A 53 -2.59 -23.82 20.54
N PHE A 54 -2.53 -22.99 19.50
CA PHE A 54 -2.13 -23.43 18.17
C PHE A 54 -0.61 -23.41 18.06
N ILE A 55 -0.03 -24.56 17.73
CA ILE A 55 1.37 -24.70 17.36
C ILE A 55 1.39 -25.18 15.93
N ASP A 56 1.99 -24.42 15.02
CA ASP A 56 2.01 -24.75 13.59
C ASP A 56 2.62 -26.15 13.38
N PRO A 57 1.81 -27.17 13.02
CA PRO A 57 2.26 -28.55 12.93
C PRO A 57 3.15 -28.79 11.71
N THR A 58 3.24 -27.80 10.81
CA THR A 58 4.03 -27.89 9.60
C THR A 58 5.48 -27.46 9.78
N ILE A 59 5.87 -27.03 11.00
CA ILE A 59 7.25 -26.76 11.37
C ILE A 59 7.98 -28.09 11.63
N PRO A 60 9.04 -28.42 10.86
CA PRO A 60 9.78 -29.65 11.06
C PRO A 60 10.79 -29.47 12.20
N TRP A 61 10.33 -29.61 13.45
CA TRP A 61 11.13 -29.37 14.65
C TRP A 61 12.45 -30.17 14.66
N ASP A 62 12.47 -31.40 14.13
CA ASP A 62 13.67 -32.25 14.16
C ASP A 62 14.64 -32.03 12.99
N ARG A 63 14.35 -31.07 12.09
CA ARG A 63 15.24 -30.78 10.96
C ARG A 63 16.51 -30.08 11.43
N CYS A 64 17.66 -30.57 11.00
CA CYS A 64 18.98 -30.01 11.33
C CYS A 64 19.90 -30.01 10.08
N ILE A 65 19.41 -29.47 8.97
CA ILE A 65 20.16 -29.42 7.69
C ILE A 65 20.97 -28.11 7.61
N TYR A 66 20.42 -27.01 8.14
CA TYR A 66 21.07 -25.71 8.19
C TYR A 66 21.13 -25.17 9.62
N PRO A 67 22.11 -24.30 9.95
CA PRO A 67 22.20 -23.66 11.26
C PRO A 67 20.90 -22.95 11.68
N GLU A 68 20.26 -22.29 10.72
CA GLU A 68 19.02 -21.53 10.91
C GLU A 68 17.78 -22.43 11.13
N ASP A 69 17.89 -23.76 11.01
CA ASP A 69 16.77 -24.66 11.31
C ASP A 69 16.40 -24.66 12.80
N SER A 70 17.28 -24.15 13.67
CA SER A 70 17.00 -23.97 15.09
C SER A 70 16.21 -22.68 15.41
N ASP A 71 16.13 -21.71 14.50
CA ASP A 71 15.51 -20.39 14.72
C ASP A 71 14.07 -20.53 15.26
N ALA A 72 13.27 -21.44 14.68
CA ALA A 72 11.90 -21.67 15.12
C ALA A 72 11.81 -22.16 16.57
N LYS A 73 12.74 -23.03 17.00
CA LYS A 73 12.84 -23.51 18.39
C LYS A 73 13.29 -22.41 19.34
N ASN A 74 14.12 -21.50 18.85
CA ASN A 74 14.68 -20.39 19.62
C ASN A 74 13.72 -19.18 19.74
N GLY A 75 12.42 -19.38 19.48
CA GLY A 75 11.39 -18.36 19.67
C GLY A 75 11.02 -17.56 18.42
N ALA A 76 11.56 -17.88 17.24
CA ALA A 76 11.14 -17.20 16.01
C ALA A 76 9.70 -17.53 15.61
N ALA A 77 9.21 -18.73 15.96
CA ALA A 77 7.83 -19.15 15.74
C ALA A 77 7.00 -18.89 17.01
N LEU A 78 5.97 -18.06 16.90
CA LEU A 78 5.09 -17.72 18.01
C LEU A 78 3.94 -18.72 18.13
N THR A 79 3.55 -19.01 19.38
CA THR A 79 2.29 -19.72 19.67
C THR A 79 1.10 -18.91 19.15
N ASP A 80 0.03 -19.59 18.71
CA ASP A 80 -1.18 -18.98 18.15
C ASP A 80 -0.97 -18.23 16.82
N HIS A 81 0.15 -18.48 16.14
CA HIS A 81 0.50 -17.86 14.87
C HIS A 81 0.85 -18.89 13.79
N ILE A 82 0.51 -18.56 12.55
CA ILE A 82 1.02 -19.18 11.33
C ILE A 82 2.42 -18.64 11.11
N TYR A 83 3.42 -19.53 11.11
CA TYR A 83 4.81 -19.16 10.95
C TYR A 83 5.23 -19.23 9.48
N MET A 84 5.98 -18.24 8.99
CA MET A 84 6.55 -18.22 7.64
C MET A 84 7.99 -17.71 7.69
N ASP A 85 8.90 -18.41 6.99
CA ASP A 85 10.35 -18.28 7.20
C ASP A 85 11.16 -17.92 5.94
N ALA A 86 10.50 -17.41 4.91
CA ALA A 86 11.16 -17.15 3.62
C ALA A 86 10.55 -15.99 2.83
N MET A 87 11.42 -15.33 2.05
CA MET A 87 11.07 -14.20 1.18
C MET A 87 9.89 -14.49 0.24
N GLY A 88 9.81 -15.72 -0.28
CA GLY A 88 8.76 -16.12 -1.21
C GLY A 88 7.35 -16.10 -0.61
N PHE A 89 7.18 -16.13 0.71
CA PHE A 89 5.87 -15.98 1.32
C PHE A 89 5.32 -14.56 1.18
N GLY A 90 6.17 -13.54 1.11
CA GLY A 90 5.75 -12.16 0.93
C GLY A 90 5.94 -11.67 -0.50
N MET A 91 7.18 -11.69 -1.02
CA MET A 91 7.47 -11.26 -2.39
C MET A 91 6.90 -12.19 -3.48
N GLY A 92 6.35 -13.35 -3.09
CA GLY A 92 5.53 -14.20 -3.97
C GLY A 92 4.06 -13.77 -4.07
N CYS A 93 3.63 -12.78 -3.26
CA CYS A 93 2.30 -12.19 -3.37
C CYS A 93 2.21 -11.17 -4.51
N CYS A 94 0.97 -10.90 -4.93
CA CYS A 94 0.66 -9.97 -6.00
C CYS A 94 0.08 -8.66 -5.46
N CYS A 95 0.13 -7.61 -6.27
CA CYS A 95 -0.43 -6.30 -5.92
C CYS A 95 -0.78 -5.49 -7.16
N LEU A 96 -1.67 -4.51 -6.98
CA LEU A 96 -1.94 -3.49 -7.98
C LEU A 96 -1.11 -2.25 -7.64
N GLN A 97 -0.32 -1.74 -8.60
CA GLN A 97 0.48 -0.54 -8.42
C GLN A 97 0.25 0.43 -9.56
N LEU A 98 0.11 1.71 -9.23
CA LEU A 98 -0.15 2.77 -10.21
C LEU A 98 0.99 3.78 -10.14
N THR A 99 1.54 4.17 -11.29
CA THR A 99 2.58 5.20 -11.36
C THR A 99 2.06 6.41 -12.13
N TYR A 100 2.13 7.57 -11.49
CA TYR A 100 1.72 8.85 -12.06
C TYR A 100 2.95 9.70 -12.36
N GLN A 101 2.99 10.32 -13.54
CA GLN A 101 3.96 11.34 -13.87
C GLN A 101 3.35 12.72 -13.60
N ALA A 102 4.00 13.53 -12.77
CA ALA A 102 3.60 14.91 -12.51
C ALA A 102 4.20 15.86 -13.54
N CYS A 103 3.69 17.10 -13.59
CA CYS A 103 4.23 18.15 -14.46
C CYS A 103 5.63 18.61 -14.06
N ASN A 104 5.91 18.66 -12.76
CA ASN A 104 7.18 19.13 -12.20
C ASN A 104 7.42 18.46 -10.83
N VAL A 105 8.60 18.72 -10.24
CA VAL A 105 9.00 18.15 -8.95
C VAL A 105 8.09 18.57 -7.80
N ASN A 106 7.58 19.81 -7.80
CA ASN A 106 6.73 20.32 -6.74
C ASN A 106 5.36 19.64 -6.74
N ASP A 107 4.75 19.47 -7.91
CA ASP A 107 3.51 18.71 -8.06
C ASP A 107 3.70 17.23 -7.72
N ALA A 108 4.86 16.65 -8.06
CA ALA A 108 5.18 15.28 -7.66
C ALA A 108 5.27 15.14 -6.14
N ARG A 109 5.93 16.07 -5.44
CA ARG A 109 6.02 16.08 -3.97
C ARG A 109 4.65 16.28 -3.32
N ARG A 110 3.84 17.21 -3.84
CA ARG A 110 2.47 17.45 -3.36
C ARG A 110 1.57 16.24 -3.55
N LEU A 111 1.68 15.56 -4.69
CA LEU A 111 0.93 14.34 -4.96
C LEU A 111 1.39 13.18 -4.06
N TYR A 112 2.71 13.02 -3.88
CA TYR A 112 3.26 12.04 -2.95
C TYR A 112 2.69 12.26 -1.54
N ASP A 113 2.78 13.48 -1.02
CA ASP A 113 2.27 13.82 0.30
C ASP A 113 0.75 13.65 0.42
N GLY A 114 0.00 14.09 -0.59
CA GLY A 114 -1.46 13.92 -0.63
C GLY A 114 -1.92 12.47 -0.66
N LEU A 115 -1.11 11.54 -1.19
CA LEU A 115 -1.44 10.12 -1.25
C LEU A 115 -1.02 9.33 0.00
N ILE A 116 -0.17 9.88 0.88
CA ILE A 116 0.32 9.15 2.08
C ILE A 116 -0.85 8.71 2.98
N PRO A 117 -1.79 9.60 3.38
CA PRO A 117 -2.94 9.23 4.22
C PRO A 117 -3.93 8.30 3.50
N ILE A 118 -3.91 8.28 2.16
CA ILE A 118 -4.76 7.41 1.34
C ILE A 118 -4.20 5.97 1.31
N GLY A 119 -2.88 5.81 1.43
CA GLY A 119 -2.20 4.51 1.45
C GLY A 119 -2.86 3.46 2.35
N PRO A 120 -2.99 3.71 3.67
CA PRO A 120 -3.61 2.80 4.63
C PRO A 120 -5.10 2.55 4.38
N ILE A 121 -5.83 3.57 3.90
CA ILE A 121 -7.26 3.46 3.59
C ILE A 121 -7.47 2.50 2.41
N MET A 122 -6.60 2.55 1.40
CA MET A 122 -6.67 1.66 0.24
C MET A 122 -6.22 0.22 0.52
N VAL A 123 -5.48 -0.03 1.61
CA VAL A 123 -5.20 -1.40 2.08
C VAL A 123 -6.49 -2.10 2.53
N LYS A 124 -7.53 -1.35 2.94
CA LYS A 124 -8.70 -1.90 3.62
C LYS A 124 -9.91 -0.98 3.58
N THR A 125 -11.00 -1.42 2.96
CA THR A 125 -12.31 -0.75 3.03
C THR A 125 -13.43 -1.74 2.71
N VAL A 126 -14.57 -1.64 3.39
CA VAL A 126 -15.85 -2.34 3.15
C VAL A 126 -16.94 -1.54 3.89
N THR A 127 -18.13 -1.47 3.29
CA THR A 127 -19.47 -1.07 3.81
C THR A 127 -19.71 0.43 4.00
N MET A 128 -20.92 0.99 3.78
CA MET A 128 -22.28 0.43 3.57
C MET A 128 -22.97 0.95 2.30
N THR A 129 -22.22 1.64 1.46
CA THR A 129 -22.54 1.98 0.08
C THR A 129 -21.16 2.12 -0.54
N PHE A 130 -20.61 1.06 -1.11
CA PHE A 130 -19.31 1.01 -1.80
C PHE A 130 -18.07 0.55 -1.06
N LEU A 131 -17.39 -0.28 -1.85
CA LEU A 131 -15.96 -0.45 -1.94
C LEU A 131 -15.38 -1.42 -0.92
N ALA A 132 -15.15 -2.62 -1.41
CA ALA A 132 -14.52 -3.70 -0.69
C ALA A 132 -13.00 -3.66 -0.97
N LEU A 133 -12.34 -2.54 -0.68
CA LEU A 133 -11.28 -2.00 -1.54
C LEU A 133 -10.25 -2.99 -2.04
N THR A 134 -9.44 -3.64 -1.20
CA THR A 134 -8.50 -4.61 -1.81
C THR A 134 -8.19 -5.86 -1.01
N ALA A 135 -8.44 -5.86 0.31
CA ALA A 135 -8.07 -6.98 1.19
C ALA A 135 -8.42 -8.33 0.54
N GLY A 136 -7.39 -9.12 0.22
CA GLY A 136 -7.51 -10.31 -0.62
C GLY A 136 -6.67 -11.49 -0.14
N SER A 137 -6.06 -11.38 1.06
CA SER A 137 -5.08 -12.35 1.54
C SER A 137 -5.44 -12.95 2.92
N PRO A 138 -6.59 -13.65 3.06
CA PRO A 138 -7.02 -14.21 4.36
C PRO A 138 -6.39 -15.57 4.70
N ILE A 139 -5.79 -16.25 3.72
CA ILE A 139 -5.23 -17.61 3.85
C ILE A 139 -3.73 -17.58 3.66
N TRP A 140 -3.00 -18.17 4.60
CA TRP A 140 -1.55 -18.25 4.58
C TRP A 140 -1.09 -19.66 4.92
N ARG A 141 -0.19 -20.22 4.10
CA ARG A 141 0.43 -21.53 4.34
C ARG A 141 -0.59 -22.66 4.61
N GLY A 142 -1.77 -22.60 4.00
CA GLY A 142 -2.84 -23.60 4.20
C GLY A 142 -3.69 -23.39 5.45
N TYR A 143 -3.63 -22.20 6.06
CA TYR A 143 -4.42 -21.85 7.25
C TYR A 143 -5.18 -20.55 7.03
N LEU A 144 -6.39 -20.46 7.59
CA LEU A 144 -7.08 -19.18 7.75
C LEU A 144 -6.36 -18.34 8.81
N SER A 145 -6.06 -17.09 8.47
CA SER A 145 -5.44 -16.12 9.38
C SER A 145 -6.46 -15.10 9.91
N ASP A 146 -6.18 -14.46 11.03
CA ASP A 146 -6.98 -13.35 11.59
C ASP A 146 -6.59 -11.97 11.00
N VAL A 147 -6.00 -12.01 9.80
CA VAL A 147 -5.54 -10.87 9.01
C VAL A 147 -6.12 -11.01 7.60
N ASP A 148 -6.44 -9.89 6.94
CA ASP A 148 -7.06 -9.91 5.60
C ASP A 148 -6.12 -9.38 4.49
N CYS A 149 -4.93 -8.87 4.83
CA CYS A 149 -4.02 -8.18 3.90
C CYS A 149 -2.60 -8.75 3.92
N ARG A 150 -1.85 -8.56 2.82
CA ARG A 150 -0.48 -9.10 2.67
C ARG A 150 0.62 -8.29 3.32
N TRP A 151 0.35 -7.02 3.64
CA TRP A 151 1.42 -6.02 3.75
C TRP A 151 2.44 -6.35 4.85
N ASN A 152 2.01 -6.80 6.02
CA ASN A 152 2.93 -7.22 7.08
C ASN A 152 3.75 -8.48 6.73
N VAL A 153 3.18 -9.39 5.92
CA VAL A 153 3.90 -10.56 5.43
C VAL A 153 5.01 -10.12 4.48
N VAL A 154 4.71 -9.23 3.54
CA VAL A 154 5.72 -8.74 2.60
C VAL A 154 6.81 -7.96 3.34
N ALA A 155 6.41 -7.08 4.26
CA ALA A 155 7.32 -6.33 5.13
C ALA A 155 8.32 -7.23 5.86
N GLY A 156 7.82 -8.30 6.50
CA GLY A 156 8.67 -9.26 7.20
C GLY A 156 9.48 -10.18 6.27
N SER A 157 9.01 -10.43 5.05
CA SER A 157 9.67 -11.34 4.09
C SER A 157 10.98 -10.82 3.52
N VAL A 158 11.20 -9.51 3.58
CA VAL A 158 12.43 -8.84 3.13
C VAL A 158 13.05 -7.95 4.20
N ASP A 159 12.67 -8.17 5.46
CA ASP A 159 13.28 -7.47 6.59
C ASP A 159 14.69 -8.01 6.80
N ASP A 160 15.69 -7.25 6.40
CA ASP A 160 17.10 -7.60 6.47
C ASP A 160 17.76 -7.13 7.75
N ARG A 161 17.01 -6.51 8.67
CA ARG A 161 17.56 -5.91 9.89
C ARG A 161 18.18 -6.94 10.83
N THR A 162 19.38 -6.66 11.31
CA THR A 162 20.07 -7.45 12.35
C THR A 162 19.33 -7.38 13.69
N GLU A 163 19.78 -8.13 14.69
CA GLU A 163 19.26 -8.00 16.06
C GLU A 163 19.56 -6.62 16.69
N GLU A 164 20.73 -6.04 16.39
CA GLU A 164 21.15 -4.71 16.85
C GLU A 164 20.28 -3.62 16.22
N GLU A 165 20.07 -3.67 14.89
CA GLU A 165 19.23 -2.71 14.18
C GLU A 165 17.78 -2.75 14.66
N ARG A 166 17.26 -3.94 15.03
CA ARG A 166 15.93 -4.10 15.62
C ARG A 166 15.86 -3.71 17.10
N GLY A 167 17.00 -3.46 17.75
CA GLY A 167 17.07 -3.12 19.16
C GLY A 167 16.63 -4.25 20.09
N LEU A 168 16.78 -5.51 19.68
CA LEU A 168 16.40 -6.67 20.51
C LEU A 168 17.32 -6.89 21.72
N LYS A 169 18.48 -6.23 21.72
CA LYS A 169 19.43 -6.20 22.83
C LYS A 169 19.51 -4.78 23.38
N ASP A 170 19.50 -4.65 24.70
CA ASP A 170 19.65 -3.36 25.41
C ASP A 170 21.09 -2.81 25.38
N GLN A 171 21.97 -3.41 24.58
CA GLN A 171 23.37 -3.03 24.45
C GLN A 171 23.56 -1.90 23.42
N PRO A 172 24.59 -1.05 23.57
CA PRO A 172 25.00 -0.13 22.51
C PRO A 172 25.25 -0.87 21.19
N LEU A 173 25.14 -0.15 20.07
CA LEU A 173 25.49 -0.70 18.77
C LEU A 173 27.00 -1.03 18.75
N GLU A 174 27.35 -2.26 18.35
CA GLU A 174 28.75 -2.71 18.24
C GLU A 174 29.17 -2.87 16.78
N HIS A 175 28.28 -3.40 15.95
CA HIS A 175 28.56 -3.72 14.55
C HIS A 175 27.75 -2.85 13.58
N ASP A 176 26.53 -2.47 13.97
CA ASP A 176 25.63 -1.70 13.10
C ASP A 176 25.75 -0.19 13.33
N ARG A 177 25.41 0.58 12.29
CA ARG A 177 25.49 2.05 12.33
C ARG A 177 24.25 2.70 12.96
N PHE A 178 23.10 2.03 12.87
CA PHE A 178 21.80 2.63 13.18
C PHE A 178 20.87 1.63 13.91
N ARG A 179 19.99 2.15 14.76
CA ARG A 179 18.78 1.43 15.20
C ARG A 179 17.64 1.80 14.28
N ILE A 180 17.05 0.82 13.58
CA ILE A 180 16.10 1.08 12.50
C ILE A 180 14.71 0.52 12.86
N PRO A 181 13.70 1.39 13.04
CA PRO A 181 12.40 0.99 13.60
C PRO A 181 11.57 0.13 12.64
N LYS A 182 11.70 0.35 11.34
CA LYS A 182 10.89 -0.30 10.29
C LYS A 182 11.72 -1.15 9.36
N SER A 183 11.08 -2.15 8.73
CA SER A 183 11.70 -2.90 7.64
C SER A 183 11.99 -1.96 6.45
N ARG A 184 12.88 -2.36 5.54
CA ARG A 184 13.06 -1.63 4.27
C ARG A 184 11.83 -1.73 3.35
N TYR A 185 10.94 -2.68 3.64
CA TYR A 185 9.58 -2.71 3.12
C TYR A 185 8.62 -2.32 4.24
N ASP A 186 8.10 -1.10 4.22
CA ASP A 186 7.15 -0.61 5.23
C ASP A 186 6.44 0.68 4.81
N SER A 187 5.56 1.25 5.63
CA SER A 187 4.92 2.53 5.37
C SER A 187 5.93 3.66 5.10
N VAL A 188 5.50 4.72 4.40
CA VAL A 188 6.29 5.94 4.21
C VAL A 188 6.71 6.56 5.55
N ASP A 189 7.91 7.13 5.59
CA ASP A 189 8.52 7.71 6.79
C ASP A 189 8.40 9.24 6.90
N LEU A 190 8.20 9.94 5.78
CA LEU A 190 8.33 11.40 5.73
C LEU A 190 7.42 12.02 4.67
N TYR A 191 6.74 13.11 5.03
CA TYR A 191 6.19 14.08 4.08
C TYR A 191 7.32 14.93 3.50
N ILE A 192 7.34 15.09 2.18
CA ILE A 192 8.46 15.69 1.46
C ILE A 192 8.12 17.00 0.77
N SER A 193 6.89 17.49 0.75
CA SER A 193 6.54 18.74 0.05
C SER A 193 6.95 20.00 0.82
N GLU A 194 7.46 21.01 0.14
CA GLU A 194 7.69 22.37 0.69
C GLU A 194 6.42 23.24 0.69
N ASP A 195 5.26 22.63 0.42
CA ASP A 195 3.97 23.30 0.51
C ASP A 195 3.77 23.89 1.91
N TRP A 196 3.33 25.15 1.99
CA TRP A 196 3.15 25.85 3.27
C TRP A 196 2.17 25.15 4.22
N ARG A 197 1.30 24.28 3.67
CA ARG A 197 0.37 23.44 4.42
C ARG A 197 1.07 22.30 5.13
N ASN A 198 2.24 21.83 4.65
CA ASN A 198 3.06 20.84 5.32
C ASN A 198 3.72 21.45 6.57
N ARG A 199 3.19 21.10 7.73
CA ARG A 199 3.69 21.54 9.03
C ARG A 199 4.76 20.57 9.52
N ALA A 200 5.80 21.07 10.19
CA ALA A 200 6.85 20.23 10.77
C ALA A 200 6.26 19.19 11.75
N GLU A 201 5.18 19.57 12.43
CA GLU A 201 4.42 18.73 13.37
C GLU A 201 3.75 17.51 12.73
N TYR A 202 3.66 17.40 11.39
CA TYR A 202 3.17 16.16 10.76
C TYR A 202 4.26 15.11 10.62
N ASN A 203 5.52 15.52 10.51
CA ASN A 203 6.67 14.62 10.57
C ASN A 203 7.06 14.42 12.05
N ASP A 204 6.16 13.83 12.82
CA ASP A 204 6.20 13.76 14.29
C ASP A 204 7.03 12.59 14.85
N LYS A 205 7.58 11.75 13.98
CA LYS A 205 8.46 10.65 14.36
C LYS A 205 9.93 11.00 14.10
N PRO A 206 10.84 10.62 15.01
CA PRO A 206 12.27 10.69 14.72
C PRO A 206 12.60 9.83 13.50
N ILE A 207 13.25 10.43 12.51
CA ILE A 207 13.70 9.75 11.30
C ILE A 207 15.20 9.47 11.42
N VAL A 208 15.57 8.22 11.15
CA VAL A 208 16.98 7.80 11.11
C VAL A 208 17.53 8.18 9.75
N VAL A 209 18.60 8.96 9.71
CA VAL A 209 19.22 9.43 8.47
C VAL A 209 20.73 9.30 8.53
N ASP A 210 21.36 9.12 7.37
CA ASP A 210 22.80 9.31 7.23
C ASP A 210 23.09 10.82 7.09
N GLU A 211 23.55 11.45 8.18
CA GLU A 211 23.83 12.89 8.20
C GLU A 211 24.91 13.31 7.20
N GLY A 212 25.88 12.44 6.90
CA GLY A 212 26.91 12.71 5.90
C GLY A 212 26.29 12.86 4.51
N ILE A 213 25.36 11.96 4.17
CA ILE A 213 24.60 12.03 2.91
C ILE A 213 23.66 13.22 2.90
N CYS A 214 22.92 13.48 3.99
CA CYS A 214 22.05 14.65 4.06
C CYS A 214 22.82 15.96 3.86
N ASN A 215 23.97 16.13 4.51
CA ASN A 215 24.80 17.32 4.36
C ASN A 215 25.30 17.49 2.92
N ARG A 216 25.79 16.40 2.32
CA ARG A 216 26.18 16.42 0.89
C ARG A 216 25.01 16.83 0.00
N LEU A 217 23.82 16.29 0.19
CA LEU A 217 22.66 16.66 -0.65
C LEU A 217 22.28 18.15 -0.50
N ARG A 218 22.32 18.68 0.72
CA ARG A 218 22.08 20.11 0.99
C ARG A 218 23.14 21.01 0.35
N GLU A 219 24.42 20.63 0.41
CA GLU A 219 25.53 21.36 -0.23
C GLU A 219 25.34 21.47 -1.76
N TYR A 220 24.73 20.45 -2.38
CA TYR A 220 24.41 20.42 -3.80
C TYR A 220 23.03 21.02 -4.14
N GLY A 221 22.37 21.68 -3.18
CA GLY A 221 21.18 22.50 -3.40
C GLY A 221 19.84 21.78 -3.24
N LEU A 222 19.80 20.57 -2.67
CA LEU A 222 18.54 19.95 -2.26
C LEU A 222 18.05 20.55 -0.94
N ASP A 223 16.75 20.75 -0.82
CA ASP A 223 16.14 21.21 0.42
C ASP A 223 16.23 20.16 1.55
N ASP A 224 15.93 20.59 2.78
CA ASP A 224 16.07 19.76 3.97
C ASP A 224 15.16 18.52 3.97
N LEU A 225 13.90 18.65 3.51
CA LEU A 225 12.94 17.55 3.51
C LEU A 225 13.36 16.46 2.51
N LEU A 226 13.73 16.86 1.29
CA LEU A 226 14.18 15.91 0.29
C LEU A 226 15.53 15.28 0.65
N SER A 227 16.44 16.06 1.25
CA SER A 227 17.71 15.55 1.75
C SER A 227 17.53 14.51 2.86
N LYS A 228 16.59 14.73 3.79
CA LYS A 228 16.22 13.75 4.83
C LYS A 228 15.56 12.51 4.25
N HIS A 229 14.66 12.67 3.27
CA HIS A 229 14.02 11.55 2.59
C HIS A 229 15.07 10.63 1.94
N ILE A 230 15.97 11.18 1.13
CA ILE A 230 17.02 10.39 0.47
C ILE A 230 18.01 9.85 1.50
N GLY A 231 18.45 10.66 2.47
CA GLY A 231 19.36 10.21 3.53
C GLY A 231 18.79 9.07 4.38
N HIS A 232 17.46 9.01 4.55
CA HIS A 232 16.78 7.87 5.19
C HIS A 232 16.85 6.60 4.33
N LEU A 233 16.62 6.69 3.02
CA LEU A 233 16.70 5.51 2.13
C LEU A 233 18.10 4.88 2.14
N PHE A 234 19.14 5.72 2.28
CA PHE A 234 20.55 5.34 2.26
C PHE A 234 21.09 4.82 3.61
N ILE A 235 20.25 4.70 4.64
CA ILE A 235 20.65 3.93 5.85
C ILE A 235 20.71 2.42 5.58
N ARG A 236 20.22 1.97 4.40
CA ARG A 236 20.17 0.57 3.98
C ARG A 236 21.37 0.20 3.13
N ASP A 237 21.86 -1.02 3.32
CA ASP A 237 22.89 -1.57 2.46
C ASP A 237 22.30 -2.02 1.11
N PRO A 238 23.10 -1.96 0.01
CA PRO A 238 22.73 -2.55 -1.26
C PRO A 238 22.70 -4.08 -1.14
N LEU A 239 21.60 -4.69 -1.56
CA LEU A 239 21.41 -6.14 -1.41
C LEU A 239 21.83 -6.94 -2.64
N VAL A 240 21.89 -6.33 -3.83
CA VAL A 240 22.28 -7.03 -5.06
C VAL A 240 23.08 -6.07 -5.93
N VAL A 241 24.34 -6.38 -6.18
CA VAL A 241 25.21 -5.62 -7.09
C VAL A 241 25.81 -6.62 -8.07
N PHE A 242 25.65 -6.37 -9.37
CA PHE A 242 26.31 -7.17 -10.41
C PHE A 242 27.75 -6.69 -10.58
N SER A 243 28.68 -7.62 -10.77
CA SER A 243 30.12 -7.31 -10.90
C SER A 243 30.41 -6.32 -12.03
N GLU A 244 29.63 -6.40 -13.11
CA GLU A 244 29.75 -5.54 -14.29
C GLU A 244 29.25 -4.12 -14.04
N MET A 245 28.51 -3.91 -12.95
CA MET A 245 27.84 -2.65 -12.61
C MET A 245 28.50 -1.94 -11.42
N ILE A 246 29.69 -2.41 -10.98
CA ILE A 246 30.43 -1.80 -9.87
C ILE A 246 30.92 -0.41 -10.28
N ASP A 247 31.60 -0.31 -11.42
CA ASP A 247 32.10 0.96 -11.94
C ASP A 247 31.14 1.51 -12.99
N GLN A 248 30.62 2.70 -12.75
CA GLN A 248 29.70 3.39 -13.65
C GLN A 248 30.10 4.85 -13.81
N LYS A 249 29.53 5.50 -14.83
CA LYS A 249 29.65 6.95 -15.00
C LYS A 249 28.41 7.62 -14.42
N ASP A 250 28.58 8.31 -13.31
CA ASP A 250 27.48 8.92 -12.55
C ASP A 250 26.71 9.99 -13.35
N GLU A 251 27.33 10.59 -14.38
CA GLU A 251 26.69 11.56 -15.27
C GLU A 251 25.75 10.91 -16.29
N GLU A 252 25.92 9.63 -16.58
CA GLU A 252 25.20 8.89 -17.61
C GLU A 252 24.24 7.83 -17.03
N SER A 253 24.50 7.36 -15.81
CA SER A 253 23.76 6.26 -15.15
C SER A 253 23.28 6.64 -13.76
N ASN A 254 22.11 6.10 -13.38
CA ASN A 254 21.57 6.19 -12.03
C ASN A 254 21.40 4.82 -11.35
N ASP A 255 22.04 3.75 -11.85
CA ASP A 255 21.80 2.39 -11.33
C ASP A 255 22.28 2.20 -9.88
N HIS A 256 23.35 2.88 -9.45
CA HIS A 256 23.77 2.85 -8.04
C HIS A 256 22.72 3.47 -7.12
N PHE A 257 22.11 4.58 -7.53
CA PHE A 257 20.99 5.19 -6.82
C PHE A 257 19.77 4.25 -6.84
N GLU A 258 19.42 3.70 -8.00
CA GLU A 258 18.32 2.74 -8.14
C GLU A 258 18.52 1.46 -7.33
N ASN A 259 19.75 1.05 -7.05
CA ASN A 259 20.04 -0.10 -6.19
C ASN A 259 19.40 0.08 -4.81
N ILE A 260 19.60 1.25 -4.20
CA ILE A 260 19.03 1.61 -2.89
C ILE A 260 17.55 1.97 -3.03
N GLN A 261 17.20 2.81 -4.00
CA GLN A 261 15.83 3.31 -4.18
C GLN A 261 14.84 2.18 -4.51
N SER A 262 15.21 1.25 -5.41
CA SER A 262 14.34 0.16 -5.82
C SER A 262 14.12 -0.88 -4.74
N THR A 263 15.03 -0.97 -3.76
CA THR A 263 14.99 -1.90 -2.63
C THR A 263 14.56 -1.27 -1.30
N ASN A 264 14.17 0.00 -1.32
CA ASN A 264 13.28 0.58 -0.31
C ASN A 264 11.85 0.53 -0.86
N TRP A 265 11.02 -0.32 -0.27
CA TRP A 265 9.69 -0.64 -0.76
C TRP A 265 8.62 -0.04 0.15
N GLN A 266 8.28 1.21 -0.09
CA GLN A 266 7.28 1.91 0.72
C GLN A 266 5.86 1.83 0.16
N THR A 267 4.85 2.32 0.92
CA THR A 267 3.45 2.45 0.45
C THR A 267 3.34 3.39 -0.75
N LEU A 268 4.22 4.38 -0.83
CA LEU A 268 4.45 5.22 -2.00
C LEU A 268 5.93 5.23 -2.35
N ARG A 269 6.24 5.51 -3.62
CA ARG A 269 7.62 5.78 -4.05
C ARG A 269 7.69 7.05 -4.86
N PHE A 270 8.58 7.95 -4.44
CA PHE A 270 8.94 9.16 -5.18
C PHE A 270 10.08 8.84 -6.14
N LYS A 271 9.84 8.85 -7.45
CA LYS A 271 10.77 8.36 -8.48
C LYS A 271 11.38 9.56 -9.24
N PRO A 272 12.68 9.83 -9.08
CA PRO A 272 13.39 10.78 -9.92
C PRO A 272 13.33 10.41 -11.41
N PRO A 273 13.49 11.38 -12.31
CA PRO A 273 13.63 11.10 -13.73
C PRO A 273 14.94 10.32 -13.98
N PRO A 274 14.93 9.28 -14.84
CA PRO A 274 16.16 8.63 -15.25
C PRO A 274 16.99 9.57 -16.14
N PRO A 275 18.33 9.50 -16.09
CA PRO A 275 19.19 10.24 -17.00
C PRO A 275 18.82 9.99 -18.46
N ASN A 276 18.94 11.01 -19.31
CA ASN A 276 18.75 10.90 -20.77
C ASN A 276 17.37 10.34 -21.21
N SER A 277 16.31 10.58 -20.42
CA SER A 277 14.96 10.09 -20.70
C SER A 277 13.93 11.23 -20.73
N PRO A 278 12.87 11.15 -21.56
CA PRO A 278 11.75 12.08 -21.51
C PRO A 278 10.83 11.87 -20.29
N ILE A 279 11.10 10.85 -19.47
CA ILE A 279 10.32 10.53 -18.28
C ILE A 279 10.57 11.57 -17.19
N GLY A 280 9.50 12.15 -16.66
CA GLY A 280 9.56 13.15 -15.58
C GLY A 280 9.56 12.55 -14.17
N TRP A 281 9.36 13.43 -13.18
CA TRP A 281 9.15 13.05 -11.79
C TRP A 281 7.86 12.25 -11.63
N ARG A 282 7.94 11.11 -10.95
CA ARG A 282 6.81 10.19 -10.80
C ARG A 282 6.53 9.84 -9.35
N VAL A 283 5.27 9.53 -9.06
CA VAL A 283 4.79 9.00 -7.79
C VAL A 283 4.14 7.66 -8.05
N GLU A 284 4.56 6.63 -7.35
CA GLU A 284 4.05 5.27 -7.48
C GLU A 284 3.25 4.91 -6.21
N PHE A 285 1.98 4.59 -6.38
CA PHE A 285 1.04 4.13 -5.34
C PHE A 285 1.06 2.61 -5.26
N ARG A 286 1.38 2.03 -4.09
CA ARG A 286 1.84 0.63 -3.99
C ARG A 286 1.07 -0.24 -3.00
N SER A 287 0.13 0.33 -2.25
CA SER A 287 -0.49 -0.36 -1.11
C SER A 287 -1.64 -1.31 -1.49
N MET A 288 -2.27 -1.14 -2.65
CA MET A 288 -3.41 -1.93 -3.10
C MET A 288 -3.08 -3.41 -3.28
N GLU A 289 -3.95 -4.31 -2.80
CA GLU A 289 -3.92 -5.72 -3.22
C GLU A 289 -4.48 -5.86 -4.64
N VAL A 290 -4.06 -6.93 -5.33
CA VAL A 290 -4.66 -7.28 -6.63
C VAL A 290 -6.01 -7.95 -6.39
N GLN A 291 -6.96 -7.70 -7.29
CA GLN A 291 -8.32 -8.23 -7.21
C GLN A 291 -8.47 -9.43 -8.14
N MET A 292 -9.56 -10.19 -7.95
CA MET A 292 -9.83 -11.40 -8.73
C MET A 292 -10.13 -11.08 -10.20
N THR A 293 -10.82 -9.96 -10.44
CA THR A 293 -11.26 -9.58 -11.78
C THR A 293 -10.52 -8.38 -12.35
N ASP A 294 -10.31 -8.36 -13.66
CA ASP A 294 -9.77 -7.19 -14.37
C ASP A 294 -10.68 -5.96 -14.18
N PHE A 295 -11.98 -6.19 -14.05
CA PHE A 295 -12.98 -5.16 -13.79
C PHE A 295 -12.76 -4.43 -12.45
N GLU A 296 -12.60 -5.16 -11.35
CA GLU A 296 -12.30 -4.58 -10.03
C GLU A 296 -10.95 -3.85 -10.05
N ASN A 297 -9.92 -4.46 -10.65
CA ASN A 297 -8.59 -3.85 -10.76
C ASN A 297 -8.65 -2.53 -11.56
N ALA A 298 -9.39 -2.49 -12.66
CA ALA A 298 -9.62 -1.28 -13.45
C ALA A 298 -10.39 -0.21 -12.67
N ALA A 299 -11.42 -0.60 -11.90
CA ALA A 299 -12.18 0.33 -11.06
C ALA A 299 -11.28 1.04 -10.04
N TYR A 300 -10.42 0.29 -9.33
CA TYR A 300 -9.47 0.87 -8.38
C TYR A 300 -8.40 1.73 -9.06
N ALA A 301 -7.92 1.31 -10.24
CA ALA A 301 -6.99 2.09 -11.04
C ALA A 301 -7.57 3.44 -11.46
N VAL A 302 -8.81 3.45 -11.95
CA VAL A 302 -9.51 4.67 -12.37
C VAL A 302 -9.81 5.56 -11.16
N PHE A 303 -10.29 4.99 -10.05
CA PHE A 303 -10.60 5.74 -8.84
C PHE A 303 -9.38 6.52 -8.31
N ILE A 304 -8.24 5.84 -8.09
CA ILE A 304 -7.02 6.52 -7.62
C ILE A 304 -6.49 7.50 -8.65
N THR A 305 -6.65 7.21 -9.94
CA THR A 305 -6.26 8.15 -10.99
C THR A 305 -7.08 9.43 -10.90
N LEU A 306 -8.41 9.35 -10.78
CA LEU A 306 -9.27 10.53 -10.66
C LEU A 306 -9.05 11.25 -9.32
N LEU A 307 -8.86 10.51 -8.23
CA LEU A 307 -8.55 11.08 -6.93
C LEU A 307 -7.22 11.85 -6.95
N SER A 308 -6.17 11.30 -7.59
CA SER A 308 -4.88 11.98 -7.76
C SER A 308 -5.02 13.33 -8.47
N ARG A 309 -5.96 13.42 -9.42
CA ARG A 309 -6.26 14.65 -10.15
C ARG A 309 -7.08 15.61 -9.32
N ALA A 310 -8.07 15.11 -8.58
CA ALA A 310 -8.86 15.92 -7.66
C ALA A 310 -7.98 16.56 -6.57
N ILE A 311 -7.01 15.82 -6.02
CA ILE A 311 -6.03 16.31 -5.04
C ILE A 311 -5.31 17.55 -5.56
N LEU A 312 -4.75 17.46 -6.76
CA LEU A 312 -3.98 18.56 -7.34
C LEU A 312 -4.88 19.69 -7.86
N SER A 313 -6.01 19.35 -8.49
CA SER A 313 -6.93 20.33 -9.10
C SER A 313 -7.66 21.18 -8.07
N PHE A 314 -8.01 20.62 -6.92
CA PHE A 314 -8.72 21.33 -5.85
C PHE A 314 -7.81 21.79 -4.72
N ASN A 315 -6.49 21.57 -4.85
CA ASN A 315 -5.53 21.86 -3.79
C ASN A 315 -6.01 21.26 -2.46
N LEU A 316 -6.33 19.96 -2.46
CA LEU A 316 -6.78 19.27 -1.25
C LEU A 316 -5.64 19.16 -0.24
N ASN A 317 -6.00 19.14 1.03
CA ASN A 317 -5.09 18.98 2.16
C ASN A 317 -5.47 17.71 2.92
N PHE A 318 -4.61 16.70 2.87
CA PHE A 318 -4.81 15.45 3.61
C PHE A 318 -3.82 15.25 4.75
N TYR A 319 -2.92 16.21 5.03
CA TYR A 319 -1.89 16.02 6.05
C TYR A 319 -2.48 15.67 7.41
N ILE A 320 -1.93 14.61 7.99
CA ILE A 320 -2.12 14.17 9.37
C ILE A 320 -0.74 13.72 9.88
N PRO A 321 -0.49 13.61 11.21
CA PRO A 321 0.80 13.12 11.70
C PRO A 321 1.17 11.73 11.15
N ILE A 322 2.43 11.52 10.76
CA ILE A 322 2.95 10.24 10.25
C ILE A 322 2.73 9.12 11.27
N SER A 323 2.83 9.42 12.57
CA SER A 323 2.49 8.44 13.61
C SER A 323 1.07 7.88 13.48
N LYS A 324 0.10 8.70 13.04
CA LYS A 324 -1.28 8.29 12.80
C LYS A 324 -1.46 7.54 11.48
N VAL A 325 -0.66 7.87 10.47
CA VAL A 325 -0.59 7.08 9.22
C VAL A 325 -0.08 5.66 9.52
N ASP A 326 0.96 5.52 10.34
CA ASP A 326 1.51 4.23 10.75
C ASP A 326 0.50 3.44 11.60
N GLU A 327 -0.20 4.11 12.52
CA GLU A 327 -1.27 3.49 13.29
C GLU A 327 -2.40 3.00 12.38
N ASN A 328 -2.78 3.80 11.38
CA ASN A 328 -3.73 3.39 10.36
C ASN A 328 -3.23 2.17 9.57
N MET A 329 -1.94 2.09 9.22
CA MET A 329 -1.37 0.91 8.54
C MET A 329 -1.46 -0.35 9.40
N ALA A 330 -1.21 -0.24 10.71
CA ALA A 330 -1.34 -1.37 11.63
C ALA A 330 -2.81 -1.81 11.77
N ARG A 331 -3.71 -0.85 12.01
CA ARG A 331 -5.16 -1.08 12.01
C ARG A 331 -5.61 -1.67 10.67
N ALA A 332 -4.95 -1.33 9.56
CA ALA A 332 -5.36 -1.70 8.22
C ALA A 332 -5.29 -3.22 7.94
N GLN A 333 -4.55 -3.99 8.74
CA GLN A 333 -4.35 -5.42 8.52
C GLN A 333 -5.43 -6.28 9.16
N ALA A 334 -6.05 -5.78 10.23
CA ALA A 334 -6.93 -6.57 11.08
C ALA A 334 -8.15 -7.09 10.30
N ARG A 335 -8.53 -8.35 10.58
CA ARG A 335 -9.72 -8.96 9.98
C ARG A 335 -10.96 -8.09 10.15
N ASN A 336 -11.79 -8.00 9.11
CA ASN A 336 -13.09 -7.30 9.10
C ASN A 336 -13.03 -5.82 9.44
N ALA A 337 -11.85 -5.25 9.64
CA ALA A 337 -11.80 -3.90 10.14
C ALA A 337 -12.16 -2.90 9.00
N SER A 338 -12.29 -3.39 7.76
CA SER A 338 -12.86 -2.65 6.65
C SER A 338 -14.28 -2.21 6.97
N ARG A 339 -15.05 -3.09 7.62
CA ARG A 339 -16.44 -2.87 8.07
C ARG A 339 -16.58 -2.15 9.40
N SER A 340 -15.61 -2.33 10.29
CA SER A 340 -15.75 -1.97 11.72
C SER A 340 -14.58 -1.16 12.29
N GLY A 341 -13.52 -1.00 11.50
CA GLY A 341 -12.32 -0.28 11.91
C GLY A 341 -12.50 1.21 11.76
N HIS A 342 -11.83 1.92 12.66
CA HIS A 342 -11.77 3.37 12.68
C HIS A 342 -10.34 3.80 12.34
N PHE A 343 -10.21 4.87 11.57
CA PHE A 343 -8.94 5.36 11.06
C PHE A 343 -8.85 6.87 11.24
N TYR A 344 -7.65 7.35 11.53
CA TYR A 344 -7.41 8.79 11.60
C TYR A 344 -7.46 9.40 10.20
N PHE A 345 -8.30 10.40 10.01
CA PHE A 345 -8.41 11.11 8.74
C PHE A 345 -8.66 12.60 8.97
N ARG A 346 -8.29 13.41 7.97
CA ARG A 346 -8.46 14.86 7.99
C ARG A 346 -9.94 15.23 8.05
N LYS A 347 -10.31 16.15 8.97
CA LYS A 347 -11.68 16.70 9.04
C LYS A 347 -12.00 17.58 7.84
N GLU A 348 -11.15 18.57 7.60
CA GLU A 348 -11.32 19.57 6.55
C GLU A 348 -10.26 19.40 5.47
N VAL A 349 -10.71 18.99 4.28
CA VAL A 349 -9.85 18.60 3.15
C VAL A 349 -9.68 19.72 2.12
N TYR A 350 -10.58 20.71 2.13
CA TYR A 350 -10.42 21.91 1.33
C TYR A 350 -9.48 22.89 2.03
N SER A 351 -8.64 23.56 1.25
CA SER A 351 -7.82 24.65 1.79
C SER A 351 -8.73 25.83 2.20
N PRO A 352 -8.37 26.62 3.23
CA PRO A 352 -9.11 27.83 3.60
C PRO A 352 -9.35 28.73 2.38
N GLY A 353 -10.59 29.15 2.15
CA GLY A 353 -10.99 29.96 0.98
C GLY A 353 -11.40 29.17 -0.29
N ASN A 354 -11.12 27.85 -0.35
CA ASN A 354 -11.45 27.00 -1.49
C ASN A 354 -12.62 26.03 -1.24
N SER A 355 -13.39 26.21 -0.15
CA SER A 355 -14.60 25.41 0.04
C SER A 355 -15.64 25.80 -1.02
N PRO A 356 -16.27 24.84 -1.72
CA PRO A 356 -17.35 25.14 -2.66
C PRO A 356 -18.59 25.78 -1.98
N LYS A 357 -18.67 25.76 -0.65
CA LYS A 357 -19.73 26.37 0.17
C LYS A 357 -19.40 27.78 0.70
N SER A 358 -18.17 28.29 0.56
CA SER A 358 -17.80 29.67 0.95
C SER A 358 -18.13 30.65 -0.17
N SER A 359 -19.40 31.01 -0.23
CA SER A 359 -19.87 32.20 -0.92
C SER A 359 -19.36 33.44 -0.18
N GLY A 360 -18.22 33.96 -0.62
CA GLY A 360 -17.59 35.12 0.02
C GLY A 360 -16.52 35.82 -0.81
N SER A 361 -16.57 35.71 -2.15
CA SER A 361 -15.94 36.64 -3.11
C SER A 361 -16.01 36.14 -4.57
N ASN A 362 -16.39 34.87 -4.80
CA ASN A 362 -16.82 34.38 -6.12
C ASN A 362 -18.29 33.97 -6.08
N SER A 363 -19.18 34.97 -5.98
CA SER A 363 -20.54 34.76 -6.50
C SER A 363 -20.43 34.43 -8.00
N PRO A 364 -21.22 33.47 -8.52
CA PRO A 364 -21.21 33.13 -9.93
C PRO A 364 -21.76 34.31 -10.72
N VAL A 365 -20.87 35.19 -11.16
CA VAL A 365 -21.16 36.04 -12.31
C VAL A 365 -21.17 35.10 -13.50
N ASP A 366 -22.32 35.06 -14.19
CA ASP A 366 -22.58 34.34 -15.44
C ASP A 366 -21.31 33.99 -16.23
N GLY A 367 -20.90 32.72 -16.12
CA GLY A 367 -19.67 32.25 -16.74
C GLY A 367 -19.24 30.92 -16.15
N ALA A 368 -19.98 29.84 -16.45
CA ALA A 368 -19.49 28.49 -16.22
C ALA A 368 -18.07 28.41 -16.80
N LYS A 369 -17.05 28.15 -15.97
CA LYS A 369 -15.71 27.87 -16.48
C LYS A 369 -15.87 26.79 -17.56
N PRO A 370 -15.38 27.01 -18.79
CA PRO A 370 -15.58 26.06 -19.86
C PRO A 370 -15.01 24.72 -19.40
N LYS A 371 -15.86 23.68 -19.40
CA LYS A 371 -15.46 22.33 -19.03
C LYS A 371 -14.26 21.92 -19.86
N SER A 372 -13.25 21.33 -19.23
CA SER A 372 -12.03 20.97 -19.94
C SER A 372 -12.23 19.69 -20.74
N ARG A 373 -11.91 19.71 -22.03
CA ARG A 373 -11.88 18.52 -22.90
C ARG A 373 -10.64 17.65 -22.72
N LYS A 374 -9.61 18.15 -22.02
CA LYS A 374 -8.34 17.44 -21.79
C LYS A 374 -8.01 17.38 -20.30
N LEU A 375 -7.58 16.20 -19.85
CA LEU A 375 -6.97 16.03 -18.53
C LEU A 375 -5.64 16.78 -18.50
N GLY A 376 -5.60 17.93 -17.81
CA GLY A 376 -4.37 18.69 -17.60
C GLY A 376 -3.44 17.99 -16.61
N ASN A 377 -2.13 18.03 -16.86
CA ASN A 377 -1.09 17.48 -15.96
C ASN A 377 -0.45 18.53 -15.04
N CYS A 378 -0.59 19.82 -15.35
CA CYS A 378 0.00 20.91 -14.60
C CYS A 378 -1.10 21.66 -13.85
N PHE A 379 -0.89 21.90 -12.56
CA PHE A 379 -1.88 22.48 -11.67
C PHE A 379 -1.32 23.72 -11.00
N THR A 380 -2.19 24.70 -10.73
CA THR A 380 -1.76 25.92 -10.04
C THR A 380 -1.43 25.59 -8.58
N PRO A 381 -0.26 26.02 -8.06
CA PRO A 381 0.07 25.86 -6.64
C PRO A 381 -0.97 26.52 -5.73
N PRO A 382 -1.13 26.05 -4.48
CA PRO A 382 -2.03 26.65 -3.52
C PRO A 382 -1.47 28.01 -3.09
N GLU A 383 -2.27 29.05 -3.21
CA GLU A 383 -1.94 30.39 -2.73
C GLU A 383 -1.97 30.44 -1.19
N ILE A 384 -1.11 31.29 -0.62
CA ILE A 384 -1.14 31.57 0.82
C ILE A 384 -2.27 32.58 1.07
N PRO A 385 -3.20 32.33 2.00
CA PRO A 385 -4.28 33.26 2.30
C PRO A 385 -3.77 34.66 2.69
N GLU A 386 -4.41 35.72 2.18
CA GLU A 386 -4.02 37.12 2.42
C GLU A 386 -4.06 37.50 3.92
N ASP A 387 -5.03 36.96 4.67
CA ASP A 387 -5.19 37.17 6.12
C ASP A 387 -4.16 36.41 6.97
N GLY A 388 -3.21 35.72 6.33
CA GLY A 388 -2.26 34.83 6.97
C GLY A 388 -2.86 33.47 7.34
N ILE A 389 -2.04 32.60 7.92
CA ILE A 389 -2.43 31.23 8.26
C ILE A 389 -2.72 31.18 9.76
N ASN A 390 -3.99 31.15 10.15
CA ASN A 390 -4.37 30.87 11.54
C ASN A 390 -4.21 29.36 11.81
N ARG A 391 -3.18 28.97 12.55
CA ARG A 391 -2.84 27.56 12.83
C ARG A 391 -3.30 27.19 14.25
N GLY A 392 -4.35 26.37 14.34
CA GLY A 392 -4.69 25.67 15.58
C GLY A 392 -3.73 24.51 15.87
N PRO A 393 -3.92 23.80 16.99
CA PRO A 393 -3.21 22.55 17.28
C PRO A 393 -3.46 21.49 16.19
N VAL A 394 -2.41 20.80 15.74
CA VAL A 394 -2.54 19.72 14.73
C VAL A 394 -3.53 18.63 15.15
N THR A 395 -3.63 18.35 16.45
CA THR A 395 -4.55 17.36 17.03
C THR A 395 -6.04 17.68 16.78
N GLU A 396 -6.37 18.92 16.45
CA GLU A 396 -7.76 19.32 16.14
C GLU A 396 -8.11 19.13 14.66
N GLU A 397 -7.12 18.93 13.78
CA GLU A 397 -7.27 18.91 12.32
C GLU A 397 -7.70 17.55 11.75
N TYR A 398 -7.63 16.49 12.57
CA TYR A 398 -8.01 15.13 12.21
C TYR A 398 -8.91 14.49 13.26
N GLU A 399 -9.64 13.44 12.88
CA GLU A 399 -10.46 12.63 13.78
C GLU A 399 -10.45 11.17 13.37
N GLU A 400 -10.98 10.31 14.22
CA GLU A 400 -11.29 8.94 13.84
C GLU A 400 -12.57 8.90 13.01
N MET A 401 -12.48 8.30 11.84
CA MET A 401 -13.58 8.08 10.93
C MET A 401 -13.64 6.60 10.58
N THR A 402 -14.85 6.09 10.39
CA THR A 402 -15.04 4.82 9.69
C THR A 402 -14.66 4.98 8.23
N ILE A 403 -14.40 3.85 7.59
CA ILE A 403 -14.14 3.83 6.16
C ILE A 403 -15.30 4.43 5.34
N ASP A 404 -16.54 4.10 5.71
CA ASP A 404 -17.74 4.61 5.03
C ASP A 404 -17.74 6.14 5.04
N GLU A 405 -17.45 6.74 6.20
CA GLU A 405 -17.38 8.18 6.34
C GLU A 405 -16.24 8.81 5.52
N ILE A 406 -15.07 8.14 5.42
CA ILE A 406 -13.94 8.63 4.62
C ILE A 406 -14.27 8.61 3.12
N ILE A 407 -14.90 7.53 2.63
CA ILE A 407 -15.21 7.35 1.20
C ILE A 407 -16.46 8.12 0.78
N ASN A 408 -17.57 7.94 1.50
CA ASN A 408 -18.89 8.44 1.13
C ASN A 408 -19.24 9.79 1.76
N GLY A 409 -18.54 10.17 2.82
CA GLY A 409 -18.80 11.41 3.54
C GLY A 409 -19.64 11.23 4.81
N LYS A 410 -19.82 12.32 5.56
CA LYS A 410 -20.63 12.41 6.79
C LYS A 410 -21.79 13.39 6.58
N GLY A 411 -22.70 13.05 5.66
CA GLY A 411 -23.78 13.96 5.26
C GLY A 411 -23.22 15.33 4.80
N ASP A 412 -23.75 16.42 5.34
CA ASP A 412 -23.32 17.78 4.97
C ASP A 412 -21.96 18.20 5.57
N SER A 413 -21.45 17.46 6.54
CA SER A 413 -20.26 17.84 7.32
C SER A 413 -18.93 17.41 6.68
N TYR A 414 -18.95 16.41 5.80
CA TYR A 414 -17.74 15.93 5.12
C TYR A 414 -18.11 15.30 3.78
N THR A 415 -17.47 15.72 2.68
CA THR A 415 -17.82 15.32 1.31
C THR A 415 -17.49 13.86 0.95
N GLY A 416 -16.47 13.28 1.60
CA GLY A 416 -15.95 11.96 1.23
C GLY A 416 -15.08 11.97 -0.04
N LEU A 417 -14.20 10.96 -0.16
CA LEU A 417 -13.32 10.81 -1.33
C LEU A 417 -14.09 10.59 -2.64
N LEU A 418 -15.21 9.87 -2.61
CA LEU A 418 -16.05 9.64 -3.78
C LEU A 418 -16.72 10.94 -4.24
N GLY A 419 -17.23 11.74 -3.30
CA GLY A 419 -17.79 13.06 -3.60
C GLY A 419 -16.75 14.01 -4.22
N LEU A 420 -15.50 13.95 -3.76
CA LEU A 420 -14.38 14.71 -4.37
C LEU A 420 -14.09 14.28 -5.80
N VAL A 421 -14.12 12.97 -6.08
CA VAL A 421 -13.94 12.44 -7.44
C VAL A 421 -15.09 12.89 -8.34
N TRP A 422 -16.34 12.81 -7.87
CA TRP A 422 -17.50 13.30 -8.63
C TRP A 422 -17.40 14.79 -8.95
N ALA A 423 -17.05 15.61 -7.96
CA ALA A 423 -16.84 17.04 -8.15
C ALA A 423 -15.75 17.31 -9.22
N TYR A 424 -14.69 16.49 -9.26
CA TYR A 424 -13.67 16.60 -10.29
C TYR A 424 -14.19 16.22 -11.68
N ILE A 425 -14.93 15.12 -11.79
CA ILE A 425 -15.53 14.66 -13.04
C ILE A 425 -16.48 15.72 -13.61
N ASP A 426 -17.26 16.39 -12.77
CA ASP A 426 -18.19 17.45 -13.21
C ASP A 426 -17.49 18.64 -13.89
N THR A 427 -16.19 18.83 -13.63
CA THR A 427 -15.36 19.85 -14.30
C THR A 427 -14.90 19.47 -15.71
N LEU A 428 -15.09 18.21 -16.12
CA LEU A 428 -14.60 17.66 -17.39
C LEU A 428 -15.71 17.66 -18.47
N ASP A 429 -15.33 17.98 -19.71
CA ASP A 429 -16.18 17.94 -20.92
C ASP A 429 -15.97 16.60 -21.65
N SER A 430 -16.28 15.48 -21.00
CA SER A 430 -16.05 14.14 -21.54
C SER A 430 -17.16 13.17 -21.18
N GLU A 431 -18.06 12.90 -22.13
CA GLU A 431 -19.14 11.91 -21.97
C GLU A 431 -18.61 10.48 -21.78
N TRP A 432 -17.47 10.12 -22.38
CA TRP A 432 -16.92 8.76 -22.30
C TRP A 432 -16.23 8.45 -20.95
N GLN A 433 -15.55 9.44 -20.34
CA GLN A 433 -14.99 9.29 -18.99
C GLN A 433 -16.10 9.22 -17.95
N VAL A 434 -17.15 10.03 -18.15
CA VAL A 434 -18.34 10.06 -17.30
C VAL A 434 -19.15 8.77 -17.45
N GLN A 435 -19.31 8.19 -18.65
CA GLN A 435 -20.03 6.92 -18.85
C GLN A 435 -19.26 5.71 -18.36
N GLY A 436 -17.95 5.63 -18.60
CA GLY A 436 -17.09 4.59 -18.03
C GLY A 436 -17.16 4.66 -16.52
N PHE A 437 -16.88 5.82 -15.92
CA PHE A 437 -16.99 6.00 -14.47
C PHE A 437 -18.43 5.84 -13.96
N ARG A 438 -19.48 6.10 -14.74
CA ARG A 438 -20.88 5.83 -14.34
C ARG A 438 -21.22 4.34 -14.35
N GLY A 439 -20.70 3.56 -15.30
CA GLY A 439 -20.76 2.10 -15.29
C GLY A 439 -19.98 1.52 -14.11
N PHE A 440 -18.77 2.06 -13.84
CA PHE A 440 -18.03 1.78 -12.63
C PHE A 440 -18.71 2.35 -11.38
N SER A 441 -19.54 3.39 -11.51
CA SER A 441 -20.35 3.92 -10.42
C SER A 441 -21.66 3.17 -10.25
N LEU A 442 -21.93 2.13 -11.03
CA LEU A 442 -22.98 1.17 -10.68
C LEU A 442 -22.46 0.16 -9.66
N LEU A 443 -21.15 -0.18 -9.68
CA LEU A 443 -20.49 -0.72 -8.46
C LEU A 443 -20.66 0.27 -7.31
N THR A 444 -20.42 1.55 -7.65
CA THR A 444 -20.59 2.86 -7.00
C THR A 444 -21.90 3.37 -6.40
N ILE A 445 -23.06 2.77 -6.74
CA ILE A 445 -24.39 3.29 -6.35
C ILE A 445 -25.35 2.14 -5.89
N GLY A 446 -24.95 0.86 -5.99
CA GLY A 446 -25.73 -0.31 -5.56
C GLY A 446 -25.68 -0.67 -4.06
N THR A 447 -26.82 -0.46 -3.37
CA THR A 447 -27.44 -1.14 -2.19
C THR A 447 -26.64 -1.67 -0.98
N GLY A 448 -25.32 -1.60 -0.91
CA GLY A 448 -24.57 -1.80 0.36
C GLY A 448 -24.28 -3.24 0.78
N THR A 449 -24.29 -4.21 -0.13
CA THR A 449 -24.28 -5.66 0.18
C THR A 449 -22.98 -6.42 -0.12
N LEU A 450 -22.00 -5.84 -0.84
CA LEU A 450 -20.82 -6.58 -1.33
C LEU A 450 -19.72 -6.81 -0.28
N LEU A 451 -19.05 -7.96 -0.36
CA LEU A 451 -17.96 -8.45 0.49
C LEU A 451 -16.58 -8.08 -0.09
N THR A 452 -15.55 -8.02 0.76
CA THR A 452 -14.15 -8.02 0.27
C THR A 452 -13.81 -9.38 -0.34
N PRO A 453 -12.86 -9.43 -1.29
CA PRO A 453 -12.26 -10.70 -1.71
C PRO A 453 -11.79 -11.54 -0.52
N ALA A 454 -11.16 -10.95 0.49
CA ALA A 454 -10.76 -11.67 1.71
C ALA A 454 -11.95 -12.25 2.49
N THR A 455 -13.03 -11.48 2.68
CA THR A 455 -14.23 -11.98 3.36
C THR A 455 -14.91 -13.06 2.52
N TRP A 456 -15.00 -12.89 1.21
CA TRP A 456 -15.58 -13.86 0.29
C TRP A 456 -14.78 -15.17 0.27
N ILE A 457 -13.45 -15.11 0.13
CA ILE A 457 -12.55 -16.28 0.19
C ILE A 457 -12.74 -17.01 1.53
N ARG A 458 -12.75 -16.25 2.63
CA ARG A 458 -12.95 -16.82 3.98
C ARG A 458 -14.31 -17.49 4.10
N ASN A 459 -15.38 -16.87 3.61
CA ASN A 459 -16.72 -17.45 3.63
C ASN A 459 -16.78 -18.71 2.75
N PHE A 460 -16.23 -18.67 1.54
CA PHE A 460 -16.15 -19.80 0.62
C PHE A 460 -15.53 -21.03 1.28
N VAL A 461 -14.35 -20.85 1.90
CA VAL A 461 -13.66 -21.89 2.67
C VAL A 461 -14.51 -22.36 3.85
N ARG A 462 -15.11 -21.44 4.61
CA ARG A 462 -15.93 -21.78 5.79
C ARG A 462 -17.24 -22.49 5.44
N THR A 463 -17.76 -22.35 4.23
CA THR A 463 -18.96 -23.05 3.76
C THR A 463 -18.65 -24.34 3.00
N HIS A 464 -17.38 -24.62 2.73
CA HIS A 464 -16.96 -25.80 1.98
C HIS A 464 -17.27 -27.09 2.73
N PRO A 465 -17.83 -28.15 2.10
CA PRO A 465 -18.16 -29.40 2.77
C PRO A 465 -16.98 -30.08 3.47
N ALA A 466 -15.79 -29.99 2.88
CA ALA A 466 -14.55 -30.55 3.45
C ALA A 466 -13.96 -29.73 4.63
N TYR A 467 -14.51 -28.55 4.96
CA TYR A 467 -13.95 -27.71 6.02
C TYR A 467 -14.32 -28.21 7.40
N ALA A 468 -13.31 -28.56 8.19
CA ALA A 468 -13.49 -29.21 9.49
C ALA A 468 -13.73 -28.23 10.67
N ARG A 469 -13.83 -26.92 10.41
CA ARG A 469 -13.88 -25.84 11.44
C ARG A 469 -12.62 -25.75 12.30
N ASP A 470 -11.46 -26.12 11.75
CA ASP A 470 -10.16 -26.16 12.43
C ASP A 470 -9.17 -25.13 11.88
N SER A 471 -9.62 -24.24 10.99
CA SER A 471 -8.83 -23.25 10.25
C SER A 471 -7.82 -23.84 9.26
N VAL A 472 -7.87 -25.13 8.98
CA VAL A 472 -7.05 -25.77 7.94
C VAL A 472 -7.75 -25.64 6.58
N VAL A 473 -6.99 -25.24 5.57
CA VAL A 473 -7.42 -25.20 4.17
C VAL A 473 -6.77 -26.36 3.43
N THR A 474 -7.58 -27.34 3.04
CA THR A 474 -7.10 -28.56 2.38
C THR A 474 -6.81 -28.31 0.89
N GLN A 475 -6.13 -29.26 0.25
CA GLN A 475 -5.84 -29.17 -1.18
C GLN A 475 -7.12 -29.15 -2.03
N GLU A 476 -8.14 -29.92 -1.65
CA GLU A 476 -9.47 -29.92 -2.29
C GLU A 476 -10.10 -28.53 -2.23
N MET A 477 -10.20 -27.95 -1.03
CA MET A 477 -10.75 -26.62 -0.85
C MET A 477 -10.00 -25.54 -1.63
N ASN A 478 -8.67 -25.64 -1.66
CA ASN A 478 -7.84 -24.72 -2.44
C ASN A 478 -8.08 -24.89 -3.94
N TYR A 479 -8.19 -26.12 -4.44
CA TYR A 479 -8.49 -26.37 -5.86
C TYR A 479 -9.84 -25.76 -6.24
N ASP A 480 -10.89 -26.05 -5.46
CA ASP A 480 -12.25 -25.56 -5.72
C ASP A 480 -12.33 -24.03 -5.62
N LEU A 481 -11.54 -23.42 -4.71
CA LEU A 481 -11.41 -21.96 -4.62
C LEU A 481 -10.81 -21.36 -5.89
N ILE A 482 -9.71 -21.93 -6.42
CA ILE A 482 -9.07 -21.42 -7.64
C ILE A 482 -9.99 -21.60 -8.85
N VAL A 483 -10.69 -22.73 -8.95
CA VAL A 483 -11.71 -22.96 -9.99
C VAL A 483 -12.84 -21.93 -9.89
N ALA A 484 -13.32 -21.65 -8.67
CA ALA A 484 -14.34 -20.63 -8.45
C ALA A 484 -13.90 -19.24 -8.94
N ILE A 485 -12.65 -18.86 -8.68
CA ILE A 485 -12.09 -17.57 -9.12
C ILE A 485 -11.99 -17.52 -10.66
N ASP A 486 -11.53 -18.59 -11.32
CA ASP A 486 -11.51 -18.68 -12.79
C ASP A 486 -12.90 -18.55 -13.41
N GLU A 487 -13.89 -19.27 -12.85
CA GLU A 487 -15.27 -19.22 -13.32
C GLU A 487 -15.91 -17.84 -13.11
N ILE A 488 -15.57 -17.15 -12.02
CA ILE A 488 -16.04 -15.78 -11.75
C ILE A 488 -15.48 -14.84 -12.81
N GLU A 489 -14.16 -14.84 -13.04
CA GLU A 489 -13.55 -13.90 -13.99
C GLU A 489 -14.05 -14.12 -15.43
N ARG A 490 -14.36 -15.37 -15.78
CA ARG A 490 -14.93 -15.73 -17.09
C ARG A 490 -16.44 -15.48 -17.19
N GLY A 491 -17.10 -15.04 -16.13
CA GLY A 491 -18.55 -14.83 -16.08
C GLY A 491 -19.38 -16.12 -16.09
N VAL A 492 -18.76 -17.28 -15.86
CA VAL A 492 -19.44 -18.60 -15.79
C VAL A 492 -20.16 -18.77 -14.46
N ARG A 493 -19.54 -18.29 -13.36
CA ARG A 493 -20.10 -18.34 -12.01
C ARG A 493 -20.50 -16.92 -11.57
N ALA A 494 -21.77 -16.75 -11.24
CA ALA A 494 -22.23 -15.52 -10.60
C ALA A 494 -21.74 -15.45 -9.14
N ALA A 495 -21.26 -14.29 -8.73
CA ALA A 495 -20.86 -14.01 -7.35
C ALA A 495 -21.51 -12.70 -6.87
N PRO A 496 -22.84 -12.68 -6.63
CA PRO A 496 -23.58 -11.46 -6.30
C PRO A 496 -23.18 -10.83 -4.96
N ASP A 497 -22.51 -11.59 -4.09
CA ASP A 497 -21.94 -11.07 -2.84
C ASP A 497 -20.57 -10.41 -3.04
N LEU A 498 -19.93 -10.52 -4.22
CA LEU A 498 -18.61 -9.99 -4.53
C LEU A 498 -18.65 -8.94 -5.65
N LEU A 499 -19.44 -9.20 -6.69
CA LEU A 499 -19.54 -8.40 -7.90
C LEU A 499 -21.00 -7.94 -8.14
N PRO A 500 -21.20 -6.84 -8.88
CA PRO A 500 -22.53 -6.39 -9.29
C PRO A 500 -23.31 -7.44 -10.07
N GLU A 501 -24.64 -7.43 -9.96
CA GLU A 501 -25.52 -8.37 -10.67
C GLU A 501 -25.40 -8.28 -12.20
N ASN A 502 -25.00 -7.13 -12.74
CA ASN A 502 -24.82 -6.91 -14.18
C ASN A 502 -23.41 -7.26 -14.70
N TYR A 503 -22.52 -7.78 -13.85
CA TYR A 503 -21.23 -8.30 -14.29
C TYR A 503 -21.41 -9.61 -15.08
N THR A 504 -20.91 -9.66 -16.31
CA THR A 504 -21.08 -10.80 -17.23
C THR A 504 -19.77 -11.49 -17.62
N GLY A 505 -18.65 -11.16 -16.95
CA GLY A 505 -17.33 -11.70 -17.23
C GLY A 505 -16.46 -10.77 -18.08
N GLY A 506 -15.16 -10.70 -17.75
CA GLY A 506 -14.23 -9.72 -18.33
C GLY A 506 -14.06 -9.80 -19.85
N GLU A 507 -14.19 -10.99 -20.44
CA GLU A 507 -14.14 -11.17 -21.90
C GLU A 507 -15.38 -10.64 -22.63
N ILE A 508 -16.54 -10.70 -21.97
CA ILE A 508 -17.85 -10.36 -22.56
C ILE A 508 -18.14 -8.88 -22.38
N ASP A 509 -17.88 -8.33 -21.19
CA ASP A 509 -18.14 -6.93 -20.88
C ASP A 509 -17.05 -5.96 -21.39
N ARG A 510 -15.88 -6.48 -21.78
CA ARG A 510 -14.68 -5.72 -22.17
C ARG A 510 -14.31 -4.61 -21.17
N GLY A 511 -14.60 -4.83 -19.89
CA GLY A 511 -14.40 -3.86 -18.81
C GLY A 511 -15.48 -2.77 -18.73
N SER A 512 -16.64 -2.95 -19.36
CA SER A 512 -17.77 -2.02 -19.27
C SER A 512 -19.07 -2.74 -18.92
N LEU A 513 -19.60 -2.45 -17.74
CA LEU A 513 -20.92 -2.95 -17.36
C LEU A 513 -21.99 -2.26 -18.22
N SER A 514 -22.87 -3.06 -18.83
CA SER A 514 -24.07 -2.52 -19.46
C SER A 514 -24.99 -1.95 -18.36
N PRO A 515 -25.53 -0.74 -18.55
CA PRO A 515 -26.33 -0.04 -17.54
C PRO A 515 -27.63 -0.75 -17.19
#